data_AF-A0A803MWR2-F1
#
_entry.id   AF-A0A803MWR2-F1
#
_cell.length_a   1.000
_cell.length_b   1.000
_cell.length_c   1.000
_cell.angle_alpha   90.00
_cell.angle_beta   90.00
_cell.angle_gamma   90.00
#
_symmetry.space_group_name_H-M   'P 1'
#
loop_
_entity.id
_entity.type
_entity.pdbx_description
1 polymer ?
#
loop_
_entity_poly.entity_id
_entity_poly.type
_entity_poly.pdbx_seq_one_letter_code
_entity_poly.pdbx_strand_id
1 'polypeptide(L)'
;MEIAGTTLSAVQTILAALQCQELKEIHSMTDYKSQLDDLQSTVETIDSVLRDAAEIKQKLLPHQERRLIDELKDAVFEADDLLGEFVTIAQQKQLLKADGKVS
;
A
#
# COMPACT_ATOMS: atom_id res chain seq x y z
N MET A 1 16.59 -14.14 5.27
CA MET A 1 15.86 -14.08 3.98
C MET A 1 14.38 -13.72 4.18
N GLU A 2 13.89 -13.66 5.43
CA GLU A 2 12.48 -13.38 5.74
C GLU A 2 12.05 -11.91 5.54
N ILE A 3 12.97 -10.94 5.68
CA ILE A 3 12.64 -9.49 5.64
C ILE A 3 12.16 -9.03 4.24
N ALA A 4 12.67 -9.64 3.16
CA ALA A 4 12.17 -9.32 1.82
C ALA A 4 10.75 -9.87 1.59
N GLY A 5 10.41 -10.98 2.26
CA GLY A 5 9.07 -11.57 2.18
C GLY A 5 8.02 -10.74 2.91
N THR A 6 8.37 -10.13 4.05
CA THR A 6 7.44 -9.28 4.81
C THR A 6 7.13 -7.97 4.09
N THR A 7 8.13 -7.30 3.50
CA THR A 7 7.86 -6.08 2.71
C THR A 7 7.01 -6.39 1.47
N LEU A 8 7.29 -7.48 0.77
CA LEU A 8 6.49 -7.87 -0.39
C LEU A 8 5.03 -8.15 -0.01
N SER A 9 4.81 -8.74 1.17
CA SER A 9 3.46 -8.90 1.73
C SER A 9 2.79 -7.56 1.99
N ALA A 10 3.50 -6.57 2.54
CA ALA A 10 2.96 -5.23 2.78
C ALA A 10 2.58 -4.54 1.46
N VAL A 11 3.40 -4.63 0.41
CA VAL A 11 3.05 -4.13 -0.93
C VAL A 11 1.76 -4.76 -1.44
N GLN A 12 1.59 -6.07 -1.27
CA GLN A 12 0.37 -6.77 -1.66
C GLN A 12 -0.86 -6.34 -0.82
N THR A 13 -0.68 -6.09 0.47
CA THR A 13 -1.73 -5.56 1.35
C THR A 13 -2.15 -4.17 0.91
N ILE A 14 -1.22 -3.28 0.57
CA ILE A 14 -1.51 -1.96 0.02
C ILE A 14 -2.31 -2.08 -1.28
N LEU A 15 -1.89 -2.94 -2.21
CA LEU A 15 -2.62 -3.17 -3.47
C LEU A 15 -4.04 -3.70 -3.21
N ALA A 16 -4.21 -4.61 -2.26
CA ALA A 16 -5.52 -5.12 -1.87
C ALA A 16 -6.39 -4.02 -1.24
N ALA A 17 -5.80 -3.17 -0.38
CA ALA A 17 -6.48 -2.03 0.21
C ALA A 17 -6.96 -1.05 -0.86
N LEU A 18 -6.12 -0.71 -1.85
CA LEU A 18 -6.52 0.15 -2.98
C LEU A 18 -7.69 -0.42 -3.79
N GLN A 19 -7.91 -1.73 -3.74
CA GLN A 19 -9.02 -2.43 -4.38
C GLN A 19 -10.23 -2.65 -3.47
N CYS A 20 -10.19 -2.21 -2.21
CA CYS A 20 -11.30 -2.36 -1.28
C CYS A 20 -12.50 -1.49 -1.66
N GLN A 21 -13.67 -1.84 -1.15
CA GLN A 21 -14.91 -1.17 -1.52
C GLN A 21 -14.95 0.28 -1.00
N GLU A 22 -14.37 0.50 0.17
CA GLU A 22 -14.29 1.79 0.85
C GLU A 22 -13.46 2.79 0.04
N LEU A 23 -12.32 2.37 -0.53
CA LEU A 23 -11.51 3.21 -1.43
C LEU A 23 -12.09 3.30 -2.84
N LYS A 24 -12.79 2.27 -3.32
CA LYS A 24 -13.54 2.34 -4.58
C LYS A 24 -14.69 3.34 -4.55
N GLU A 25 -15.34 3.53 -3.42
CA GLU A 25 -16.32 4.60 -3.24
C GLU A 25 -15.68 5.99 -3.40
N ILE A 26 -14.44 6.17 -2.95
CA ILE A 26 -13.66 7.40 -3.17
C ILE A 26 -13.20 7.50 -4.63
N HIS A 27 -12.83 6.39 -5.26
CA HIS A 27 -12.50 6.31 -6.69
C HIS A 27 -13.65 6.74 -7.61
N SER A 28 -14.90 6.65 -7.13
CA SER A 28 -16.07 7.16 -7.85
C SER A 28 -16.15 8.69 -7.86
N MET A 29 -15.41 9.37 -6.97
CA MET A 29 -15.25 10.82 -6.97
C MET A 29 -14.14 11.21 -7.96
N THR A 30 -14.49 11.98 -8.99
CA THR A 30 -13.59 12.32 -10.11
C THR A 30 -12.25 12.92 -9.67
N ASP A 31 -12.25 13.72 -8.59
CA ASP A 31 -11.06 14.40 -8.09
C ASP A 31 -10.02 13.47 -7.46
N TYR A 32 -10.43 12.29 -7.00
CA TYR A 32 -9.57 11.32 -6.32
C TYR A 32 -9.26 10.09 -7.18
N LYS A 33 -10.01 9.89 -8.26
CA LYS A 33 -9.83 8.77 -9.18
C LYS A 33 -8.40 8.70 -9.74
N SER A 34 -7.92 9.81 -10.33
CA SER A 34 -6.57 9.86 -10.91
C SER A 34 -5.48 9.64 -9.85
N GLN A 35 -5.67 10.22 -8.65
CA GLN A 35 -4.69 10.08 -7.57
C GLN A 35 -4.57 8.64 -7.06
N LEU A 36 -5.70 7.93 -6.98
CA LEU A 36 -5.73 6.50 -6.61
C LEU A 36 -5.13 5.61 -7.70
N ASP A 37 -5.41 5.92 -8.98
CA ASP A 37 -4.81 5.19 -10.11
C ASP A 37 -3.28 5.41 -10.16
N ASP A 38 -2.82 6.65 -9.95
CA ASP A 38 -1.39 7.00 -9.88
C ASP A 38 -0.70 6.32 -8.70
N LEU A 39 -1.37 6.27 -7.54
CA LEU A 39 -0.87 5.57 -6.36
C LEU A 39 -0.74 4.07 -6.61
N GLN A 40 -1.75 3.45 -7.23
CA GLN A 40 -1.67 2.03 -7.61
C GLN A 40 -0.47 1.76 -8.54
N SER A 41 -0.31 2.56 -9.59
CA SER A 41 0.81 2.40 -10.53
C SER A 41 2.18 2.59 -9.85
N THR A 42 2.25 3.53 -8.90
CA THR A 42 3.44 3.75 -8.08
C THR A 42 3.76 2.51 -7.23
N VAL A 43 2.76 1.93 -6.56
CA VAL A 43 2.93 0.73 -5.73
C VAL A 43 3.34 -0.50 -6.56
N GLU A 44 2.79 -0.65 -7.77
CA GLU A 44 3.20 -1.72 -8.71
C GLU A 44 4.65 -1.56 -9.18
N THR A 45 5.11 -0.32 -9.37
CA THR A 45 6.51 -0.03 -9.68
C THR A 45 7.42 -0.40 -8.49
N ILE A 46 7.00 -0.10 -7.26
CA ILE A 46 7.71 -0.46 -6.04
C ILE A 46 7.79 -1.97 -5.87
N ASP A 47 6.70 -2.71 -6.12
CA ASP A 47 6.67 -4.18 -6.11
C ASP A 47 7.76 -4.74 -7.04
N SER A 48 7.83 -4.22 -8.26
CA SER A 48 8.81 -4.63 -9.27
C SER A 48 10.25 -4.37 -8.82
N VAL A 49 10.54 -3.15 -8.33
CA VAL A 49 11.87 -2.77 -7.84
C VAL A 49 12.30 -3.65 -6.65
N LEU A 50 11.39 -3.95 -5.72
CA LEU A 50 11.69 -4.78 -4.56
C LEU A 50 11.93 -6.25 -4.95
N ARG A 51 11.22 -6.77 -5.96
CA ARG A 51 11.47 -8.10 -6.53
C ARG A 51 12.84 -8.17 -7.18
N ASP A 52 13.18 -7.22 -8.04
CA ASP A 52 14.48 -7.14 -8.71
C ASP A 52 15.62 -7.05 -7.67
N ALA A 53 15.44 -6.23 -6.63
CA ALA A 53 16.40 -6.09 -5.54
C ALA A 53 16.51 -7.35 -4.65
N ALA A 54 15.47 -8.18 -4.57
CA ALA A 54 15.49 -9.44 -3.83
C ALA A 54 16.18 -10.57 -4.63
N GLU A 55 16.09 -10.55 -5.96
CA GLU A 55 16.79 -11.48 -6.86
C GLU A 55 18.30 -11.22 -6.89
N ILE A 56 18.70 -9.94 -6.80
CA ILE A 56 20.10 -9.57 -6.63
C ILE A 56 20.54 -9.87 -5.20
N LYS A 57 21.67 -10.57 -5.01
CA LYS A 57 22.26 -10.69 -3.67
C LYS A 57 22.53 -9.28 -3.13
N GLN A 58 21.85 -8.85 -2.07
CA GLN A 58 21.99 -7.48 -1.52
C GLN A 58 23.44 -7.03 -1.32
N LYS A 59 24.37 -7.94 -1.03
CA LYS A 59 25.81 -7.65 -0.90
C LYS A 59 26.47 -7.16 -2.21
N LEU A 60 25.89 -7.46 -3.37
CA LEU A 60 26.33 -7.05 -4.70
C LEU A 60 25.85 -5.66 -5.11
N LEU A 61 24.77 -5.15 -4.48
CA LEU A 61 24.30 -3.79 -4.74
C LEU A 61 25.32 -2.76 -4.21
N PRO A 62 25.51 -1.62 -4.88
CA PRO A 62 26.20 -0.47 -4.30
C PRO A 62 25.62 -0.05 -2.94
N HIS A 63 26.44 0.55 -2.08
CA HIS A 63 25.98 0.99 -0.75
C HIS A 63 24.81 1.98 -0.80
N GLN A 64 24.81 2.86 -1.80
CA GLN A 64 23.73 3.82 -2.02
C GLN A 64 22.42 3.12 -2.40
N GLU A 65 22.46 2.17 -3.33
CA GLU A 65 21.29 1.41 -3.76
C GLU A 65 20.71 0.56 -2.63
N ARG A 66 21.57 -0.08 -1.81
CA ARG A 66 21.10 -0.80 -0.61
C ARG A 66 20.32 0.11 0.33
N ARG A 67 20.86 1.30 0.62
CA ARG A 67 20.22 2.27 1.52
C ARG A 67 18.86 2.70 0.97
N LEU A 68 18.78 3.01 -0.32
CA LEU A 68 17.52 3.39 -0.97
C LEU A 68 16.48 2.27 -0.90
N ILE A 69 16.90 1.01 -1.09
CA ILE A 69 16.01 -0.14 -0.96
C ILE A 69 15.52 -0.30 0.48
N ASP A 70 16.36 -0.06 1.48
CA ASP A 70 15.93 -0.14 2.88
C ASP A 70 14.96 1.00 3.25
N GLU A 71 15.25 2.24 2.83
CA GLU A 71 14.33 3.39 2.99
C GLU A 71 12.99 3.14 2.27
N LEU A 72 13.01 2.51 1.10
CA LEU A 72 11.80 2.14 0.37
C LEU A 72 10.97 1.10 1.12
N LYS A 73 11.59 0.11 1.76
CA LYS A 73 10.86 -0.86 2.59
C LYS A 73 10.20 -0.19 3.78
N ASP A 74 10.91 0.72 4.44
CA ASP A 74 10.38 1.45 5.59
C ASP A 74 9.15 2.28 5.18
N ALA A 75 9.24 3.01 4.07
CA ALA A 75 8.12 3.76 3.52
C ALA A 75 6.91 2.87 3.13
N VAL A 76 7.16 1.66 2.62
CA VAL A 76 6.10 0.69 2.32
C VAL A 76 5.38 0.25 3.60
N PHE A 77 6.11 -0.03 4.68
CA PHE A 77 5.49 -0.42 5.96
C PHE A 77 4.66 0.73 6.55
N GLU A 78 5.17 1.96 6.53
CA GLU A 78 4.42 3.14 6.99
C GLU A 78 3.13 3.35 6.18
N ALA A 79 3.19 3.13 4.86
CA ALA A 79 2.03 3.25 3.98
C ALA A 79 1.00 2.13 4.22
N ASP A 80 1.45 0.91 4.50
CA ASP A 80 0.58 -0.23 4.84
C ASP A 80 -0.19 0.02 6.14
N ASP A 81 0.51 0.47 7.18
CA ASP A 81 -0.09 0.83 8.47
C ASP A 81 -1.13 1.95 8.32
N LEU A 82 -0.79 3.01 7.58
CA LEU A 82 -1.68 4.15 7.34
C LEU A 82 -2.94 3.75 6.55
N LEU A 83 -2.80 2.95 5.50
CA LEU A 83 -3.94 2.49 4.71
C LEU A 83 -4.81 1.52 5.51
N GLY A 84 -4.23 0.67 6.36
CA GLY A 84 -4.95 -0.18 7.29
C GLY A 84 -5.81 0.63 8.27
N GLU A 85 -5.26 1.70 8.85
CA GLU A 85 -6.01 2.62 9.71
C GLU A 85 -7.14 3.31 8.94
N PHE A 86 -6.87 3.78 7.73
CA PHE A 86 -7.86 4.42 6.88
C PHE A 86 -9.07 3.51 6.60
N VAL A 87 -8.82 2.28 6.15
CA VAL A 87 -9.86 1.29 5.86
C VAL A 87 -10.69 1.01 7.11
N THR A 88 -10.04 0.85 8.26
CA THR A 88 -10.72 0.62 9.55
C THR A 88 -11.66 1.79 9.90
N ILE A 89 -11.20 3.03 9.76
CA ILE A 89 -12.02 4.23 10.03
C ILE A 89 -13.19 4.33 9.04
N ALA A 90 -12.96 4.03 7.75
CA ALA A 90 -14.00 4.06 6.73
C ALA A 90 -15.11 3.04 7.03
N GLN A 91 -14.75 1.82 7.43
CA GLN A 91 -15.67 0.77 7.84
C GLN A 91 -16.51 1.18 9.05
N GLN A 92 -15.88 1.73 10.08
CA GLN A 92 -16.58 2.24 11.27
C GLN A 92 -17.61 3.31 10.91
N LYS A 93 -17.26 4.24 10.01
CA LYS A 93 -18.20 5.26 9.53
C LYS A 93 -19.36 4.68 8.74
N GLN A 94 -19.14 3.62 7.95
CA GLN A 94 -20.23 2.95 7.24
C GLN A 94 -21.19 2.25 8.21
N LEU A 95 -20.67 1.57 9.25
CA LEU A 95 -21.48 0.92 10.28
C LEU A 95 -22.36 1.93 11.05
N LEU A 96 -21.79 3.06 11.48
CA LEU A 96 -22.55 4.11 12.16
C LEU A 96 -23.66 4.71 11.28
N LYS A 97 -23.43 4.83 9.96
CA LYS A 97 -24.47 5.27 9.01
C LYS A 97 -25.58 4.22 8.82
N ALA A 98 -25.26 2.94 8.95
CA ALA A 98 -26.24 1.85 8.85
C ALA A 98 -27.11 1.76 10.11
N ASP A 99 -26.52 1.90 11.30
CA ASP A 99 -27.27 1.91 12.58
C ASP A 99 -28.18 3.14 12.71
N GLY A 100 -27.76 4.30 12.18
CA GLY A 100 -28.57 5.52 12.16
C GLY A 100 -29.76 5.50 11.18
N LYS A 101 -29.93 4.45 10.36
CA LYS A 101 -31.06 4.28 9.43
C LYS A 101 -32.16 3.33 9.94
N VAL A 102 -32.07 2.85 11.18
CA VAL A 102 -33.16 2.16 11.87
C VAL A 102 -33.96 3.19 12.67
N SER A 103 -34.74 4.03 11.99
CA SER A 103 -35.84 4.83 12.57
C SER A 103 -36.84 5.20 11.50
#